data_AF-A0A6M7V5Z4-F1
#
_entry.id   AF-A0A6M7V5Z4-F1
#
_cell.length_a   1.000
_cell.length_b   1.000
_cell.length_c   1.000
_cell.angle_alpha   90.00
_cell.angle_beta   90.00
_cell.angle_gamma   90.00
#
_symmetry.space_group_name_H-M   'P 1'
#
loop_
_entity.id
_entity.type
_entity.pdbx_description
1 polymer ?
#
loop_
_entity_poly.entity_id
_entity_poly.type
_entity_poly.pdbx_seq_one_letter_code
_entity_poly.pdbx_strand_id
1 'polypeptide(L)'
;MDHTNHVRLTSTQLTPDILEGAAIYDADDNKVGSVSHVHGSGAASQVVIDVGGFLGIGAKPVAVPASQLDFMRDEDGDVHAVTNWTKDELKKMPEHHDA
;
A
#
# COMPACT_ATOMS: atom_id res chain seq x y z
N MET A 1 -6.77 -22.21 0.67
CA MET A 1 -6.56 -20.81 1.07
C MET A 1 -7.94 -20.21 1.10
N ASP A 2 -8.55 -20.24 2.28
CA ASP A 2 -9.94 -19.85 2.48
C ASP A 2 -10.00 -18.34 2.67
N HIS A 3 -10.42 -17.61 1.64
CA HIS A 3 -10.54 -16.14 1.68
C HIS A 3 -11.79 -15.66 2.46
N THR A 4 -12.35 -16.49 3.34
CA THR A 4 -13.64 -16.23 4.01
C THR A 4 -13.52 -15.21 5.16
N ASN A 5 -12.31 -14.92 5.66
CA ASN A 5 -12.09 -14.10 6.86
C ASN A 5 -11.28 -12.80 6.67
N HIS A 6 -10.94 -12.40 5.44
CA HIS A 6 -10.27 -11.11 5.25
C HIS A 6 -11.24 -9.95 5.46
N VAL A 7 -11.00 -9.15 6.50
CA VAL A 7 -11.80 -7.96 6.77
C VAL A 7 -11.24 -6.81 5.94
N ARG A 8 -12.01 -6.33 4.97
CA ARG A 8 -11.67 -5.10 4.24
C ARG A 8 -11.70 -3.91 5.19
N LEU A 9 -10.63 -3.13 5.20
CA LEU A 9 -10.55 -1.95 6.03
C LEU A 9 -11.53 -0.89 5.49
N THR A 10 -12.40 -0.40 6.35
CA THR A 10 -13.30 0.69 6.00
C THR A 10 -12.57 2.03 6.02
N SER A 11 -13.10 3.06 5.37
CA SER A 11 -12.47 4.39 5.31
C SER A 11 -12.09 4.94 6.69
N THR A 12 -12.90 4.66 7.71
CA THR A 12 -12.62 5.07 9.10
C THR A 12 -11.36 4.42 9.68
N GLN A 13 -10.96 3.26 9.17
CA GLN A 13 -9.77 2.52 9.60
C GLN A 13 -8.55 2.80 8.70
N LEU A 14 -8.71 3.53 7.60
CA LEU A 14 -7.61 3.99 6.74
C LEU A 14 -6.87 5.15 7.43
N THR A 15 -6.12 4.78 8.46
CA THR A 15 -5.32 5.68 9.30
C THR A 15 -3.84 5.35 9.16
N PRO A 16 -2.94 6.35 9.24
CA PRO A 16 -1.50 6.13 9.15
C PRO A 16 -1.01 5.02 10.08
N ASP A 17 -1.46 5.03 11.34
CA ASP A 17 -1.10 4.02 12.35
C ASP A 17 -1.38 2.56 11.94
N ILE A 18 -2.41 2.33 11.11
CA ILE A 18 -2.82 0.98 10.66
C ILE A 18 -2.18 0.62 9.32
N LEU A 19 -1.99 1.62 8.45
CA LEU A 19 -1.56 1.43 7.07
C LEU A 19 -0.04 1.53 6.92
N GLU A 20 0.64 2.32 7.73
CA GLU A 20 2.10 2.46 7.69
C GLU A 20 2.77 1.13 8.02
N GLY A 21 3.74 0.73 7.19
CA GLY A 21 4.40 -0.56 7.28
C GLY A 21 3.65 -1.72 6.61
N ALA A 22 2.43 -1.50 6.11
CA ALA A 22 1.69 -2.54 5.38
C ALA A 22 2.45 -2.99 4.13
N ALA A 23 2.47 -4.30 3.88
CA ALA A 23 3.05 -4.86 2.66
C ALA A 23 2.09 -4.68 1.48
N ILE A 24 2.64 -4.34 0.31
CA ILE A 24 1.85 -4.14 -0.90
C ILE A 24 2.16 -5.25 -1.90
N TYR A 25 1.08 -5.88 -2.36
CA TYR A 25 1.10 -6.99 -3.30
C TYR A 25 0.42 -6.59 -4.61
N ASP A 26 0.88 -7.16 -5.72
CA ASP A 26 0.16 -7.07 -6.99
C ASP A 26 -0.93 -8.15 -7.11
N ALA A 27 -1.62 -8.16 -8.24
CA ALA A 27 -2.66 -9.13 -8.56
C ALA A 27 -2.17 -10.60 -8.62
N ASP A 28 -0.86 -10.82 -8.74
CA ASP A 28 -0.21 -12.13 -8.76
C ASP A 28 0.34 -12.52 -7.37
N ASP A 29 -0.04 -11.79 -6.31
CA ASP A 29 0.41 -11.99 -4.92
C ASP A 29 1.92 -11.74 -4.72
N ASN A 30 2.56 -11.02 -5.64
CA ASN A 30 3.99 -10.69 -5.49
C ASN A 30 4.15 -9.38 -4.73
N LYS A 31 5.06 -9.37 -3.76
CA LYS A 31 5.40 -8.15 -3.02
C LYS A 31 6.08 -7.14 -3.97
N VAL A 32 5.35 -6.07 -4.29
CA VAL A 32 5.86 -4.97 -5.10
C VAL A 32 6.59 -3.92 -4.26
N GLY A 33 6.16 -3.75 -3.01
CA GLY A 33 6.63 -2.70 -2.12
C GLY A 33 6.02 -2.77 -0.71
N SER A 34 6.10 -1.65 -0.01
CA SER A 34 5.50 -1.45 1.32
C SER A 34 5.08 0.01 1.50
N VAL A 35 4.09 0.24 2.35
CA VAL A 35 3.65 1.57 2.74
C VAL A 35 4.70 2.21 3.64
N SER A 36 5.23 3.35 3.20
CA SER A 36 6.25 4.11 3.91
C SER A 36 5.64 5.19 4.78
N HIS A 37 4.62 5.86 4.25
CA HIS A 37 3.94 6.94 4.94
C HIS A 37 2.50 7.10 4.43
N VAL A 38 1.61 7.64 5.25
CA VAL A 38 0.24 7.96 4.84
C VAL A 38 -0.09 9.40 5.23
N HIS A 39 -0.48 10.18 4.23
CA HIS A 39 -0.93 11.55 4.41
C HIS A 39 -2.46 11.59 4.54
N GLY A 40 -2.93 12.08 5.68
CA GLY A 40 -4.36 12.22 5.99
C GLY A 40 -4.99 10.93 6.50
N SER A 41 -6.31 10.88 6.48
CA SER A 41 -7.11 9.76 6.98
C SER A 41 -8.41 9.62 6.18
N GLY A 42 -8.94 8.41 6.04
CA GLY A 42 -10.19 8.19 5.30
C GLY A 42 -9.98 7.64 3.89
N ALA A 43 -11.00 7.73 3.04
CA ALA A 43 -10.89 7.37 1.62
C ALA A 43 -10.02 8.37 0.82
N ALA A 44 -9.89 9.59 1.32
CA ALA A 44 -9.14 10.68 0.70
C ALA A 44 -7.66 10.74 1.13
N SER A 45 -7.19 9.79 1.96
CA SER A 45 -5.78 9.73 2.32
C SER A 45 -4.91 9.36 1.13
N GLN A 46 -3.68 9.86 1.13
CA GLN A 46 -2.64 9.46 0.20
C GLN A 46 -1.68 8.51 0.89
N VAL A 47 -1.36 7.42 0.22
CA VAL A 47 -0.45 6.39 0.69
C VAL A 47 0.81 6.48 -0.13
N VAL A 48 1.92 6.73 0.53
CA VAL A 48 3.26 6.69 -0.06
C VAL A 48 3.75 5.26 -0.01
N ILE A 49 4.01 4.71 -1.18
CA ILE A 49 4.50 3.35 -1.39
C ILE A 49 5.96 3.42 -1.81
N ASP A 50 6.83 2.72 -1.10
CA ASP A 50 8.19 2.46 -1.57
C ASP A 50 8.20 1.27 -2.54
N VAL A 51 8.44 1.58 -3.81
CA VAL A 51 8.38 0.61 -4.91
C VAL A 51 9.80 0.21 -5.32
N GLY A 52 10.14 -1.06 -5.10
CA GLY A 52 11.49 -1.54 -5.32
C GLY A 52 12.49 -1.03 -4.29
N GLY A 53 13.76 -1.38 -4.46
CA GLY A 53 14.78 -1.18 -3.43
C GLY A 53 14.72 -2.23 -2.33
N PHE A 54 15.88 -2.58 -1.79
CA PHE A 54 16.00 -3.44 -0.61
C PHE A 54 16.40 -2.49 0.53
N LEU A 55 15.57 -2.37 1.58
CA LEU A 55 15.85 -1.51 2.75
C LEU A 55 16.10 -0.02 2.43
N GLY A 56 15.23 0.62 1.63
CA GLY A 56 15.28 2.07 1.39
C GLY A 56 16.39 2.56 0.45
N ILE A 57 17.28 1.68 -0.03
CA ILE A 57 18.28 2.02 -1.04
C ILE A 57 17.73 1.67 -2.43
N GLY A 58 17.51 2.70 -3.25
CA GLY A 58 16.90 2.55 -4.57
C GLY A 58 15.40 2.24 -4.52
N ALA A 59 14.77 2.50 -3.38
CA ALA A 59 13.32 2.52 -3.26
C ALA A 59 12.79 3.83 -3.85
N LYS A 60 11.71 3.70 -4.60
CA LYS A 60 11.06 4.82 -5.28
C LYS A 60 9.75 5.14 -4.54
N PRO A 61 9.62 6.30 -3.88
CA PRO A 61 8.39 6.69 -3.22
C PRO A 61 7.35 7.13 -4.26
N VAL A 62 6.21 6.44 -4.27
CA VAL A 62 5.08 6.73 -5.16
C VAL A 62 3.86 6.99 -4.29
N ALA A 63 3.31 8.20 -4.35
CA ALA A 63 2.07 8.52 -3.67
C ALA A 63 0.88 8.09 -4.54
N VAL A 64 0.02 7.24 -3.98
CA VAL A 64 -1.24 6.85 -4.59
C VAL A 64 -2.38 7.07 -3.60
N PRO A 65 -3.60 7.38 -4.06
CA PRO A 65 -4.72 7.53 -3.14
C PRO A 65 -5.07 6.17 -2.50
N ALA A 66 -5.38 6.17 -1.20
CA ALA A 66 -5.77 4.97 -0.48
C ALA A 66 -7.00 4.28 -1.10
N SER A 67 -7.89 5.04 -1.73
CA SER A 67 -9.05 4.51 -2.48
C SER A 67 -8.68 3.63 -3.69
N GLN A 68 -7.44 3.71 -4.17
CA GLN A 68 -6.93 2.89 -5.28
C GLN A 68 -6.21 1.62 -4.81
N LEU A 69 -6.06 1.45 -3.50
CA LEU A 69 -5.46 0.29 -2.87
C LEU A 69 -6.55 -0.45 -2.10
N ASP A 70 -6.62 -1.77 -2.29
CA ASP A 70 -7.52 -2.60 -1.48
C ASP A 70 -6.76 -3.03 -0.22
N PHE A 71 -7.03 -2.33 0.88
CA PHE A 71 -6.47 -2.64 2.18
C PHE A 71 -7.29 -3.73 2.88
N MET A 72 -6.61 -4.80 3.25
CA MET A 72 -7.18 -5.96 3.88
C MET A 72 -6.41 -6.30 5.15
N ARG A 73 -7.13 -6.81 6.13
CA ARG A 73 -6.57 -7.31 7.37
C ARG A 73 -6.89 -8.79 7.49
N ASP A 74 -5.87 -9.59 7.79
CA ASP A 74 -6.03 -11.02 8.08
C ASP A 74 -6.41 -11.28 9.55
N GLU A 75 -6.54 -12.58 9.88
CA GLU A 75 -6.94 -13.05 11.20
C GLU A 75 -5.87 -12.83 12.28
N ASP A 76 -4.58 -12.84 11.93
CA ASP A 76 -3.47 -12.47 12.82
C ASP A 76 -3.44 -10.97 13.09
N GLY A 77 -4.09 -10.22 12.20
CA GLY A 77 -4.30 -8.80 12.30
C GLY A 77 -3.26 -7.99 11.54
N ASP A 78 -2.46 -8.66 10.70
CA ASP A 78 -1.55 -8.00 9.78
C ASP A 78 -2.34 -7.31 8.66
N VAL A 79 -1.88 -6.11 8.30
CA VAL A 79 -2.51 -5.30 7.27
C VAL A 79 -1.66 -5.36 6.01
N HIS A 80 -2.30 -5.68 4.91
CA HIS A 80 -1.70 -5.69 3.59
C HIS A 80 -2.58 -4.93 2.60
N ALA A 81 -1.94 -4.41 1.56
CA ALA A 81 -2.62 -3.73 0.47
C ALA A 81 -2.43 -4.53 -0.82
N VAL A 82 -3.48 -4.60 -1.62
CA VAL A 82 -3.39 -5.10 -3.00
C VAL A 82 -3.55 -3.94 -3.96
N THR A 83 -2.70 -3.92 -4.97
CA THR A 83 -2.74 -2.95 -6.04
C THR A 83 -2.98 -3.64 -7.39
N ASN A 84 -3.65 -2.94 -8.30
CA ASN A 84 -3.80 -3.40 -9.68
C ASN A 84 -2.56 -3.05 -10.54
N TRP A 85 -1.63 -2.26 -10.03
CA TRP A 85 -0.39 -1.94 -10.75
C TRP A 85 0.69 -2.97 -10.49
N THR A 86 1.40 -3.33 -11.54
CA THR A 86 2.63 -4.10 -11.42
C THR A 86 3.76 -3.24 -10.87
N LYS A 87 4.79 -3.89 -10.30
CA LYS A 87 6.01 -3.21 -9.84
C LYS A 87 6.65 -2.31 -10.90
N ASP A 88 6.65 -2.75 -12.17
CA ASP A 88 7.19 -1.99 -13.29
C ASP A 88 6.34 -0.77 -13.64
N GLU A 89 5.02 -0.86 -13.54
CA GLU A 89 4.12 0.29 -13.73
C GLU A 89 4.30 1.33 -12.63
N LEU A 90 4.34 0.89 -11.38
CA LEU A 90 4.61 1.77 -10.24
C LEU A 90 5.98 2.46 -10.38
N LYS A 91 7.01 1.76 -10.87
CA LYS A 91 8.31 2.39 -11.17
C LYS A 91 8.25 3.43 -12.29
N LYS A 92 7.37 3.23 -13.27
CA LYS A 92 7.13 4.17 -14.39
C LYS A 92 6.27 5.36 -13.98
N MET A 93 5.50 5.26 -12.90
CA MET A 93 4.73 6.39 -12.39
C MET A 93 5.64 7.56 -11.96
N PRO A 94 5.13 8.80 -12.01
CA PRO A 94 5.85 9.95 -11.47
C PRO A 94 6.17 9.69 -10.00
N GLU A 95 7.44 9.88 -9.66
CA GLU A 95 7.93 9.78 -8.29
C GLU A 95 7.33 10.92 -7.47
N HIS A 96 6.90 10.66 -6.23
CA HIS A 96 6.50 11.75 -5.34
C HIS A 96 7.75 12.55 -4.98
N HIS A 97 7.99 13.63 -5.72
CA HIS A 97 8.93 14.67 -5.32
C HIS A 97 8.12 15.72 -4.56
N ASP A 98 8.18 15.66 -3.22
CA ASP A 98 7.93 16.86 -2.41
C ASP A 98 8.85 17.96 -2.94
N ALA A 99 8.25 19.01 -3.52
CA ALA A 99 8.94 20.20 -3.99
C ALA A 99 8.84 21.31 -2.94
#